data_AF-A0A954T6I6-F1
#
_entry.id   AF-A0A954T6I6-F1
#
_cell.length_a   1.000
_cell.length_b   1.000
_cell.length_c   1.000
_cell.angle_alpha   90.00
_cell.angle_beta   90.00
_cell.angle_gamma   90.00
#
_symmetry.space_group_name_H-M   'P 1'
#
loop_
_entity.id
_entity.type
_entity.pdbx_description
1 polymer ?
#
loop_
_entity_poly.entity_id
_entity_poly.type
_entity_poly.pdbx_seq_one_letter_code
_entity_poly.pdbx_strand_id
1 'polypeptide(L)'
;MKPDLVSQIFSILLVLCIAVLASSGVAAADQSPLEARRGEYLEWIVDNFGRLEPSMRPLDGRAWSLNQARLSLDVDTDQASEYFESVTLTNDADFMGIRLLKTLLDFGSSDRLSSAAVTHLREVISGWPMDRKNGISRVAKWPPVFTENHDLMHLTIGVFSEQFRGEDIQPLIDELKKSLAWRFERGFYEWGSHRYQLHYSNPLLVLAEYAPDASVRKAAEDLFNLMLAERALMSVVGWV
;
A
#
# COMPACT_ATOMS: atom_id res chain seq x y z
N MET A 1 43.40 -4.13 28.55
CA MET A 1 42.44 -3.06 28.21
C MET A 1 41.04 -3.58 28.48
N LYS A 2 40.25 -2.92 29.33
CA LYS A 2 38.83 -3.27 29.52
C LYS A 2 38.06 -2.80 28.28
N PRO A 3 37.18 -3.60 27.69
CA PRO A 3 36.33 -3.15 26.59
C PRO A 3 35.49 -1.95 27.07
N ASP A 4 35.36 -0.92 26.23
CA ASP A 4 34.48 0.21 26.50
C ASP A 4 33.03 -0.28 26.64
N LEU A 5 32.33 0.22 27.66
CA LEU A 5 30.94 -0.11 27.97
C LEU A 5 30.04 0.07 26.73
N VAL A 6 30.35 1.03 25.86
CA VAL A 6 29.63 1.28 24.61
C VAL A 6 29.78 0.11 23.63
N SER A 7 30.98 -0.47 23.53
CA SER A 7 31.24 -1.64 22.68
C SER A 7 30.57 -2.91 23.21
N GLN A 8 30.44 -3.03 24.53
CA GLN A 8 29.71 -4.14 25.16
C GLN A 8 28.20 -4.03 24.94
N ILE A 9 27.63 -2.84 25.09
CA ILE A 9 26.20 -2.60 24.83
C ILE A 9 25.87 -2.86 23.35
N PHE A 10 26.71 -2.40 22.43
CA PHE A 10 26.51 -2.62 20.99
C PHE A 10 26.58 -4.11 20.62
N SER A 11 27.52 -4.85 21.20
CA SER A 11 27.66 -6.30 20.98
C SER A 11 26.47 -7.09 21.53
N ILE A 12 25.92 -6.67 22.68
CA ILE A 12 24.74 -7.30 23.29
C ILE A 12 23.50 -7.05 22.43
N LEU A 13 23.30 -5.82 21.93
CA LEU A 13 22.19 -5.49 21.04
C LEU A 13 22.28 -6.25 19.71
N LEU A 14 23.47 -6.38 19.14
CA LEU A 14 23.68 -7.14 17.90
C LEU A 14 23.36 -8.63 18.07
N VAL A 15 23.77 -9.24 19.20
CA VAL A 15 23.45 -10.64 19.52
C VAL A 15 21.95 -10.83 19.78
N LEU A 16 21.26 -9.87 20.42
CA LEU A 16 19.81 -9.89 20.59
C LEU A 16 19.07 -9.79 19.25
N CYS A 17 19.51 -8.92 18.33
CA CYS A 17 18.92 -8.81 17.00
C CYS A 17 19.12 -10.10 16.17
N ILE A 18 20.31 -10.72 16.26
CA ILE A 18 20.59 -11.99 15.56
C ILE A 18 19.79 -13.14 16.20
N ALA A 19 19.61 -13.17 17.52
CA ALA A 19 18.81 -14.19 18.19
C ALA A 19 17.32 -14.07 17.86
N VAL A 20 16.78 -12.85 17.74
CA VAL A 20 15.40 -12.62 17.27
C VAL A 20 15.25 -13.07 15.82
N LEU A 21 16.25 -12.79 14.96
CA LEU A 21 16.27 -13.23 13.56
C LEU A 21 16.54 -14.74 13.37
N ALA A 22 17.19 -15.41 14.33
CA ALA A 22 17.46 -16.85 14.29
C ALA A 22 16.33 -17.68 14.93
N SER A 23 15.47 -17.06 15.74
CA SER A 23 14.29 -17.69 16.34
C SER A 23 13.09 -17.80 15.39
N SER A 24 13.16 -17.20 14.19
CA SER A 24 12.18 -17.40 13.11
C SER A 24 12.40 -18.72 12.35
N GLY A 25 12.89 -19.75 13.06
CA GLY A 25 13.04 -21.11 12.57
C GLY A 25 11.74 -21.60 11.96
N VAL A 26 11.80 -21.84 10.65
CA VAL A 26 10.76 -22.39 9.79
C VAL A 26 10.20 -23.68 10.39
N ALA A 27 9.02 -23.61 10.98
CA ALA A 27 8.17 -24.76 11.27
C ALA A 27 7.08 -24.84 10.19
N ALA A 28 6.92 -26.03 9.61
CA ALA A 28 5.98 -26.30 8.54
C ALA A 28 4.51 -26.19 9.02
N ALA A 29 3.73 -25.40 8.28
CA ALA A 29 2.28 -25.46 8.08
C ALA A 29 1.41 -25.77 9.31
N ASP A 30 1.20 -24.74 10.14
CA ASP A 30 -0.06 -24.53 10.84
C ASP A 30 -0.53 -23.13 10.43
N GLN A 31 -1.77 -22.97 10.00
CA GLN A 31 -2.29 -21.64 9.64
C GLN A 31 -2.12 -20.73 10.85
N SER A 32 -1.20 -19.77 10.76
CA SER A 32 -0.61 -19.16 11.95
C SER A 32 -1.66 -18.39 12.75
N PRO A 33 -1.49 -18.18 14.07
CA PRO A 33 -2.36 -17.29 14.87
C PRO A 33 -2.60 -15.91 14.24
N LEU A 34 -1.68 -15.45 13.37
CA LEU A 34 -1.83 -14.21 12.61
C LEU A 34 -2.85 -14.31 11.45
N GLU A 35 -2.94 -15.46 10.79
CA GLU A 35 -3.94 -15.69 9.73
C GLU A 35 -5.34 -15.76 10.33
N ALA A 36 -5.50 -16.49 11.45
CA ALA A 36 -6.75 -16.49 12.21
C ALA A 36 -7.14 -15.07 12.64
N ARG A 37 -6.20 -14.30 13.20
CA ARG A 37 -6.46 -12.92 13.62
C ARG A 37 -6.79 -11.99 12.46
N ARG A 38 -6.21 -12.23 11.27
CA ARG A 38 -6.55 -11.50 10.05
C ARG A 38 -7.98 -11.81 9.63
N GLY A 39 -8.38 -13.08 9.63
CA GLY A 39 -9.76 -13.52 9.37
C GLY A 39 -10.75 -12.82 10.30
N GLU A 40 -10.53 -12.89 11.62
CA GLU A 40 -11.36 -12.22 12.62
C GLU A 40 -11.49 -10.71 12.39
N TYR A 41 -10.40 -10.05 11.97
CA TYR A 41 -10.44 -8.62 11.68
C TYR A 41 -11.26 -8.31 10.42
N LEU A 42 -11.15 -9.12 9.38
CA LEU A 42 -11.96 -8.98 8.18
C LEU A 42 -13.44 -9.26 8.46
N GLU A 43 -13.76 -10.27 9.26
CA GLU A 43 -15.12 -10.57 9.70
C GLU A 43 -15.70 -9.39 10.49
N TRP A 44 -14.90 -8.82 11.41
CA TRP A 44 -15.29 -7.61 12.13
C TRP A 44 -15.60 -6.45 11.19
N ILE A 45 -14.82 -6.27 10.11
CA ILE A 45 -15.11 -5.25 9.10
C ILE A 45 -16.45 -5.54 8.43
N VAL A 46 -16.68 -6.77 7.94
CA VAL A 46 -17.94 -7.15 7.28
C VAL A 46 -19.13 -6.87 8.18
N ASP A 47 -19.07 -7.30 9.44
CA ASP A 47 -20.14 -7.12 10.42
C ASP A 47 -20.42 -5.65 10.75
N ASN A 48 -19.36 -4.87 11.01
CA ASN A 48 -19.52 -3.52 11.55
C ASN A 48 -19.71 -2.49 10.44
N PHE A 49 -19.03 -2.65 9.31
CA PHE A 49 -19.19 -1.75 8.17
C PHE A 49 -20.42 -2.12 7.35
N GLY A 50 -20.80 -3.39 7.24
CA GLY A 50 -22.05 -3.80 6.59
C GLY A 50 -23.28 -3.16 7.22
N ARG A 51 -23.32 -3.00 8.55
CA ARG A 51 -24.40 -2.27 9.25
C ARG A 51 -24.49 -0.78 8.88
N LEU A 52 -23.38 -0.19 8.43
CA LEU A 52 -23.29 1.22 8.08
C LEU A 52 -23.47 1.45 6.56
N GLU A 53 -23.40 0.38 5.76
CA GLU A 53 -23.39 0.42 4.29
C GLU A 53 -24.50 1.27 3.66
N PRO A 54 -25.78 1.20 4.10
CA PRO A 54 -26.84 2.03 3.52
C PRO A 54 -26.62 3.54 3.61
N SER A 55 -25.74 3.98 4.53
CA SER A 55 -25.39 5.40 4.73
C SER A 55 -24.05 5.80 4.10
N MET A 56 -23.31 4.84 3.54
CA MET A 56 -22.00 5.12 2.97
C MET A 56 -22.13 5.75 1.59
N ARG A 57 -21.26 6.71 1.33
CA ARG A 57 -21.09 7.25 -0.03
C ARG A 57 -20.19 6.29 -0.82
N PRO A 58 -20.33 6.21 -2.16
CA PRO A 58 -19.52 5.31 -2.99
C PRO A 58 -17.99 5.45 -2.80
N LEU A 59 -17.52 6.66 -2.49
CA LEU A 59 -16.09 6.94 -2.27
C LEU A 59 -15.67 6.94 -0.79
N ASP A 60 -16.55 6.49 0.10
CA ASP A 60 -16.19 6.27 1.51
C ASP A 60 -15.14 5.18 1.61
N GLY A 61 -14.03 5.43 2.31
CA GLY A 61 -12.99 4.42 2.52
C GLY A 61 -13.50 3.17 3.23
N ARG A 62 -14.58 3.29 4.01
CA ARG A 62 -15.26 2.16 4.66
C ARG A 62 -15.99 1.29 3.65
N ALA A 63 -16.58 1.88 2.61
CA ALA A 63 -17.26 1.12 1.56
C ALA A 63 -16.25 0.28 0.77
N TRP A 64 -15.10 0.86 0.43
CA TRP A 64 -14.01 0.08 -0.16
C TRP A 64 -13.53 -1.03 0.78
N SER A 65 -13.29 -0.73 2.06
CA SER A 65 -12.78 -1.70 3.03
C SER A 65 -13.74 -2.88 3.24
N LEU A 66 -15.05 -2.60 3.29
CA LEU A 66 -16.11 -3.60 3.39
C LEU A 66 -16.06 -4.56 2.19
N ASN A 67 -16.03 -4.03 0.98
CA ASN A 67 -16.07 -4.84 -0.22
C ASN A 67 -14.74 -5.59 -0.47
N GLN A 68 -13.59 -4.99 -0.11
CA GLN A 68 -12.32 -5.70 -0.07
C GLN A 68 -12.34 -6.87 0.92
N ALA A 69 -12.95 -6.71 2.09
CA ALA A 69 -13.07 -7.76 3.11
C ALA A 69 -14.00 -8.90 2.65
N ARG A 70 -15.14 -8.57 2.04
CA ARG A 70 -16.04 -9.53 1.38
C ARG A 70 -15.31 -10.41 0.37
N LEU A 71 -14.55 -9.81 -0.55
CA LEU A 71 -13.72 -10.54 -1.52
C LEU A 71 -12.62 -11.38 -0.86
N SER A 72 -11.99 -10.87 0.21
CA SER A 72 -10.92 -11.58 0.90
C SER A 72 -11.44 -12.85 1.61
N LEU A 73 -12.64 -12.77 2.20
CA LEU A 73 -13.30 -13.86 2.91
C LEU A 73 -14.15 -14.75 2.01
N ASP A 74 -14.32 -14.39 0.74
CA ASP A 74 -15.20 -15.09 -0.22
C ASP A 74 -16.67 -15.14 0.24
N VAL A 75 -17.15 -14.02 0.75
CA VAL A 75 -18.54 -13.84 1.22
C VAL A 75 -19.15 -12.63 0.54
N ASP A 76 -20.43 -12.71 0.16
CA ASP A 76 -21.15 -11.61 -0.48
C ASP A 76 -20.40 -11.02 -1.70
N THR A 77 -19.73 -11.87 -2.48
CA THR A 77 -18.89 -11.49 -3.62
C THR A 77 -19.67 -10.80 -4.74
N ASP A 78 -20.94 -11.14 -4.92
CA ASP A 78 -21.86 -10.45 -5.84
C ASP A 78 -22.04 -8.98 -5.44
N GLN A 79 -22.29 -8.70 -4.15
CA GLN A 79 -22.48 -7.34 -3.63
C GLN A 79 -21.19 -6.53 -3.73
N ALA A 80 -20.04 -7.16 -3.44
CA ALA A 80 -18.74 -6.54 -3.64
C ALA A 80 -18.51 -6.20 -5.12
N SER A 81 -18.88 -7.10 -6.03
CA SER A 81 -18.77 -6.87 -7.47
C SER A 81 -19.64 -5.70 -7.94
N GLU A 82 -20.90 -5.61 -7.49
CA GLU A 82 -21.79 -4.47 -7.81
C GLU A 82 -21.19 -3.12 -7.38
N TYR A 83 -20.54 -3.07 -6.21
CA TYR A 83 -19.81 -1.89 -5.76
C TYR A 83 -18.68 -1.53 -6.72
N PHE A 84 -17.85 -2.49 -7.09
CA PHE A 84 -16.70 -2.26 -7.97
C PHE A 84 -17.07 -2.01 -9.43
N GLU A 85 -18.23 -2.47 -9.89
CA GLU A 85 -18.79 -2.14 -11.22
C GLU A 85 -19.27 -0.69 -11.33
N SER A 86 -19.69 -0.09 -10.22
CA SER A 86 -20.38 1.21 -10.21
C SER A 86 -19.54 2.37 -9.66
N VAL A 87 -18.42 2.06 -8.97
CA VAL A 87 -17.58 3.09 -8.35
C VAL A 87 -17.03 4.06 -9.38
N THR A 88 -17.25 5.35 -9.16
CA THR A 88 -16.77 6.43 -10.04
C THR A 88 -15.84 7.36 -9.26
N LEU A 89 -14.67 7.63 -9.80
CA LEU A 89 -13.69 8.55 -9.19
C LEU A 89 -14.20 9.99 -9.23
N THR A 90 -13.86 10.77 -8.19
CA THR A 90 -14.17 12.21 -8.13
C THR A 90 -12.91 13.01 -7.76
N ASN A 91 -12.97 13.92 -6.79
CA ASN A 91 -11.81 14.70 -6.34
C ASN A 91 -10.80 13.81 -5.60
N ASP A 92 -9.53 14.22 -5.61
CA ASP A 92 -8.39 13.47 -5.05
C ASP A 92 -8.44 11.98 -5.44
N ALA A 93 -8.60 11.79 -6.76
CA ALA A 93 -8.91 10.50 -7.35
C ALA A 93 -7.87 9.43 -7.01
N ASP A 94 -6.61 9.80 -6.81
CA ASP A 94 -5.50 8.89 -6.56
C ASP A 94 -5.62 8.11 -5.25
N PHE A 95 -6.23 8.68 -4.20
CA PHE A 95 -6.51 7.95 -2.95
C PHE A 95 -7.44 6.76 -3.16
N MET A 96 -8.48 6.93 -3.99
CA MET A 96 -9.36 5.82 -4.34
C MET A 96 -8.75 4.98 -5.45
N GLY A 97 -8.06 5.59 -6.42
CA GLY A 97 -7.39 4.93 -7.52
C GLY A 97 -6.41 3.86 -7.06
N ILE A 98 -5.57 4.17 -6.06
CA ILE A 98 -4.62 3.19 -5.52
C ILE A 98 -5.33 2.00 -4.84
N ARG A 99 -6.50 2.22 -4.25
CA ARG A 99 -7.34 1.17 -3.62
C ARG A 99 -8.03 0.30 -4.67
N LEU A 100 -8.58 0.91 -5.71
CA LEU A 100 -9.18 0.21 -6.85
C LEU A 100 -8.13 -0.61 -7.60
N LEU A 101 -6.93 -0.05 -7.76
CA LEU A 101 -5.78 -0.77 -8.31
C LEU A 101 -5.42 -1.98 -7.45
N LYS A 102 -5.30 -1.85 -6.12
CA LYS A 102 -5.06 -2.99 -5.23
C LYS A 102 -6.13 -4.06 -5.40
N THR A 103 -7.41 -3.67 -5.40
CA THR A 103 -8.54 -4.61 -5.59
C THR A 103 -8.39 -5.40 -6.90
N LEU A 104 -8.09 -4.70 -8.00
CA LEU A 104 -7.88 -5.32 -9.31
C LEU A 104 -6.68 -6.27 -9.33
N LEU A 105 -5.58 -5.91 -8.67
CA LEU A 105 -4.38 -6.75 -8.60
C LEU A 105 -4.60 -8.00 -7.73
N ASP A 106 -5.33 -7.85 -6.62
CA ASP A 106 -5.61 -8.94 -5.67
C ASP A 106 -6.58 -9.96 -6.24
N PHE A 107 -7.65 -9.49 -6.90
CA PHE A 107 -8.80 -10.31 -7.25
C PHE A 107 -9.09 -10.41 -8.74
N GLY A 108 -8.44 -9.60 -9.59
CA GLY A 108 -8.76 -9.53 -11.02
C GLY A 108 -8.42 -10.79 -11.83
N SER A 109 -7.74 -11.76 -11.22
CA SER A 109 -7.51 -13.10 -11.77
C SER A 109 -8.27 -14.22 -11.04
N SER A 110 -9.05 -13.87 -10.02
CA SER A 110 -9.88 -14.79 -9.24
C SER A 110 -11.32 -14.82 -9.77
N ASP A 111 -12.10 -15.80 -9.30
CA ASP A 111 -13.54 -15.92 -9.52
C ASP A 111 -14.40 -15.10 -8.54
N ARG A 112 -13.76 -14.44 -7.56
CA ARG A 112 -14.45 -13.67 -6.51
C ARG A 112 -14.93 -12.30 -6.97
N LEU A 113 -14.39 -11.80 -8.07
CA LEU A 113 -14.75 -10.50 -8.64
C LEU A 113 -15.37 -10.73 -10.03
N SER A 114 -16.55 -10.16 -10.27
CA SER A 114 -17.24 -10.32 -11.55
C SER A 114 -16.39 -9.82 -12.73
N SER A 115 -16.61 -10.40 -13.92
CA SER A 115 -15.94 -9.93 -15.14
C SER A 115 -16.25 -8.47 -15.46
N ALA A 116 -17.46 -7.99 -15.12
CA ALA A 116 -17.86 -6.61 -15.31
C ALA A 116 -17.09 -5.68 -14.35
N ALA A 117 -16.94 -6.06 -13.07
CA ALA A 117 -16.13 -5.31 -12.10
C ALA A 117 -14.67 -5.26 -12.55
N VAL A 118 -14.09 -6.40 -12.96
CA VAL A 118 -12.71 -6.46 -13.47
C VAL A 118 -12.52 -5.53 -14.67
N THR A 119 -13.48 -5.54 -15.61
CA THR A 119 -13.45 -4.69 -16.80
C THR A 119 -13.49 -3.22 -16.41
N HIS A 120 -14.45 -2.83 -15.56
CA HIS A 120 -14.59 -1.45 -15.10
C HIS A 120 -13.35 -0.96 -14.35
N LEU A 121 -12.81 -1.73 -13.41
CA LEU A 121 -11.59 -1.37 -12.68
C LEU A 121 -10.40 -1.23 -13.63
N ARG A 122 -10.25 -2.14 -14.60
CA ARG A 122 -9.19 -2.05 -15.61
C ARG A 122 -9.36 -0.81 -16.49
N GLU A 123 -10.57 -0.47 -16.90
CA GLU A 123 -10.86 0.75 -17.64
C GLU A 123 -10.52 2.00 -16.84
N VAL A 124 -10.89 2.05 -15.56
CA VAL A 124 -10.52 3.15 -14.65
C VAL A 124 -9.00 3.34 -14.57
N ILE A 125 -8.24 2.27 -14.36
CA ILE A 125 -6.78 2.36 -14.23
C ILE A 125 -6.12 2.65 -15.59
N SER A 126 -6.49 1.94 -16.65
CA SER A 126 -5.96 2.17 -17.99
C SER A 126 -6.38 3.51 -18.60
N GLY A 127 -7.47 4.11 -18.13
CA GLY A 127 -7.96 5.42 -18.55
C GLY A 127 -7.32 6.59 -17.81
N TRP A 128 -6.41 6.34 -16.86
CA TRP A 128 -5.87 7.39 -16.00
C TRP A 128 -5.10 8.46 -16.79
N PRO A 129 -5.40 9.76 -16.59
CA PRO A 129 -4.75 10.83 -17.33
C PRO A 129 -3.25 10.93 -17.00
N MET A 130 -2.42 10.88 -18.03
CA MET A 130 -0.96 10.98 -17.92
C MET A 130 -0.45 12.42 -18.12
N ASP A 131 -1.32 13.38 -18.43
CA ASP A 131 -0.99 14.77 -18.72
C ASP A 131 -1.39 15.73 -17.59
N ARG A 132 -0.51 16.73 -17.39
CA ARG A 132 -0.29 17.40 -16.11
C ARG A 132 -1.34 18.41 -15.66
N LYS A 133 -2.40 18.65 -16.43
CA LYS A 133 -3.36 19.68 -16.04
C LYS A 133 -4.29 19.19 -14.91
N ASN A 134 -4.50 17.87 -14.80
CA ASN A 134 -5.22 17.18 -13.71
C ASN A 134 -4.77 15.70 -13.54
N GLY A 135 -3.61 15.29 -14.07
CA GLY A 135 -3.16 13.88 -14.15
C GLY A 135 -1.91 13.52 -13.35
N ILE A 136 -1.43 12.28 -13.56
CA ILE A 136 -0.28 11.66 -12.89
C ILE A 136 1.00 12.50 -13.04
N SER A 137 1.70 12.77 -11.93
CA SER A 137 3.10 13.19 -12.02
C SER A 137 3.95 12.02 -12.54
N ARG A 138 4.45 12.14 -13.77
CA ARG A 138 5.37 11.15 -14.37
C ARG A 138 6.81 11.24 -13.88
N VAL A 139 7.09 12.14 -12.94
CA VAL A 139 8.45 12.48 -12.52
C VAL A 139 8.47 12.62 -11.01
N ALA A 140 9.42 11.95 -10.37
CA ALA A 140 9.73 12.16 -8.96
C ALA A 140 10.31 13.56 -8.79
N LYS A 141 9.77 14.31 -7.82
CA LYS A 141 10.29 15.64 -7.43
C LYS A 141 10.73 15.71 -5.97
N TRP A 142 11.76 16.51 -5.73
CA TRP A 142 12.21 16.86 -4.40
C TRP A 142 12.68 18.33 -4.38
N PRO A 143 12.11 19.20 -3.52
CA PRO A 143 10.96 18.92 -2.67
C PRO A 143 9.71 18.54 -3.51
N PRO A 144 8.74 17.81 -2.92
CA PRO A 144 7.49 17.45 -3.57
C PRO A 144 6.74 18.70 -4.03
N VAL A 145 5.94 18.59 -5.10
CA VAL A 145 5.13 19.72 -5.59
C VAL A 145 3.71 19.73 -5.01
N PHE A 146 3.19 18.56 -4.67
CA PHE A 146 1.94 18.42 -3.92
C PHE A 146 2.29 17.96 -2.50
N THR A 147 2.18 16.66 -2.27
CA THR A 147 2.61 15.95 -1.07
C THR A 147 3.35 14.69 -1.54
N GLU A 148 4.19 14.10 -0.68
CA GLU A 148 4.99 12.93 -1.06
C GLU A 148 4.10 11.73 -1.42
N ASN A 149 2.96 11.61 -0.73
CA ASN A 149 2.02 10.52 -0.94
C ASN A 149 1.30 10.61 -2.29
N HIS A 150 0.86 11.80 -2.70
CA HIS A 150 0.28 12.01 -4.03
C HIS A 150 1.29 11.70 -5.15
N ASP A 151 2.53 12.18 -5.02
CA ASP A 151 3.56 11.93 -6.03
C ASP A 151 3.87 10.43 -6.17
N LEU A 152 3.95 9.68 -5.06
CA LEU A 152 4.17 8.23 -5.11
C LEU A 152 2.94 7.46 -5.61
N MET A 153 1.72 7.85 -5.22
CA MET A 153 0.48 7.24 -5.75
C MET A 153 0.38 7.43 -7.27
N HIS A 154 0.67 8.64 -7.76
CA HIS A 154 0.67 8.94 -9.18
C HIS A 154 1.67 8.08 -9.96
N LEU A 155 2.92 7.98 -9.51
CA LEU A 155 3.92 7.13 -10.16
C LEU A 155 3.48 5.65 -10.15
N THR A 156 2.92 5.19 -9.03
CA THR A 156 2.44 3.80 -8.89
C THR A 156 1.29 3.52 -9.85
N ILE A 157 0.22 4.33 -9.83
CA ILE A 157 -0.92 4.17 -10.74
C ILE A 157 -0.43 4.25 -12.19
N GLY A 158 0.45 5.20 -12.51
CA GLY A 158 1.00 5.37 -13.85
C GLY A 158 1.71 4.13 -14.40
N VAL A 159 2.50 3.42 -13.58
CA VAL A 159 3.15 2.17 -14.02
C VAL A 159 2.10 1.16 -14.47
N PHE A 160 1.05 0.95 -13.67
CA PHE A 160 0.02 -0.03 -14.00
C PHE A 160 -0.92 0.46 -15.12
N SER A 161 -1.18 1.76 -15.22
CA SER A 161 -1.92 2.36 -16.33
C SER A 161 -1.23 2.09 -17.67
N GLU A 162 0.06 2.40 -17.79
CA GLU A 162 0.83 2.14 -19.01
C GLU A 162 1.00 0.64 -19.27
N GLN A 163 1.23 -0.16 -18.21
CA GLN A 163 1.30 -1.61 -18.34
C GLN A 163 0.01 -2.21 -18.91
N PHE A 164 -1.16 -1.77 -18.45
CA PHE A 164 -2.44 -2.25 -18.96
C PHE A 164 -2.75 -1.76 -20.39
N ARG A 165 -2.12 -0.67 -20.84
CA ARG A 165 -2.16 -0.22 -22.24
C ARG A 165 -1.16 -0.97 -23.14
N GLY A 166 -0.21 -1.71 -22.55
CA GLY A 166 0.88 -2.34 -23.29
C GLY A 166 2.00 -1.36 -23.70
N GLU A 167 2.10 -0.23 -23.00
CA GLU A 167 3.07 0.84 -23.26
C GLU A 167 4.39 0.61 -22.49
N ASP A 168 5.44 1.35 -22.85
CA ASP A 168 6.72 1.28 -22.15
C ASP A 168 6.64 1.88 -20.73
N ILE A 169 6.87 1.02 -19.74
CA ILE A 169 6.83 1.38 -18.32
C ILE A 169 8.20 1.80 -17.76
N GLN A 170 9.30 1.57 -18.48
CA GLN A 170 10.65 1.77 -17.95
C GLN A 170 10.90 3.20 -17.42
N PRO A 171 10.44 4.28 -18.10
CA PRO A 171 10.61 5.64 -17.59
C PRO A 171 9.96 5.87 -16.21
N LEU A 172 8.81 5.22 -15.95
CA LEU A 172 8.12 5.33 -14.68
C LEU A 172 8.78 4.47 -13.59
N ILE A 173 9.33 3.32 -13.96
CA ILE A 173 10.15 2.49 -13.07
C ILE A 173 11.37 3.27 -12.57
N ASP A 174 12.06 3.99 -13.46
CA ASP A 174 13.24 4.77 -13.09
C ASP A 174 12.88 5.92 -12.13
N GLU A 175 11.74 6.58 -12.36
CA GLU A 175 11.24 7.63 -11.46
C GLU A 175 10.75 7.07 -10.12
N LEU A 176 10.16 5.86 -10.08
CA LEU A 176 9.86 5.17 -8.82
C LEU A 176 11.12 4.86 -8.02
N LYS A 177 12.16 4.30 -8.65
CA LYS A 177 13.45 4.01 -7.99
C LYS A 177 14.04 5.27 -7.36
N LYS A 178 14.01 6.37 -8.11
CA LYS A 178 14.46 7.69 -7.66
C LYS A 178 13.62 8.22 -6.50
N SER A 179 12.29 8.12 -6.57
CA SER A 179 11.37 8.53 -5.49
C SER A 179 11.63 7.75 -4.20
N LEU A 180 11.74 6.42 -4.29
CA LEU A 180 12.00 5.55 -3.14
C LEU A 180 13.39 5.80 -2.54
N ALA A 181 14.42 5.98 -3.36
CA ALA A 181 15.78 6.28 -2.90
C ALA A 181 15.86 7.61 -2.15
N TRP A 182 15.17 8.65 -2.61
CA TRP A 182 15.18 9.96 -1.95
C TRP A 182 14.68 9.92 -0.52
N ARG A 183 13.78 9.01 -0.19
CA ARG A 183 13.29 8.88 1.18
C ARG A 183 14.40 8.43 2.15
N PHE A 184 15.36 7.64 1.67
CA PHE A 184 16.56 7.27 2.41
C PHE A 184 17.62 8.38 2.40
N GLU A 185 17.82 9.04 1.26
CA GLU A 185 18.85 10.08 1.10
C GLU A 185 18.50 11.40 1.81
N ARG A 186 17.22 11.75 1.85
CA ARG A 186 16.74 13.11 2.17
C ARG A 186 15.73 13.16 3.31
N GLY A 187 15.30 12.00 3.82
CA GLY A 187 14.26 11.91 4.84
C GLY A 187 12.85 12.05 4.28
N PHE A 188 11.86 12.12 5.16
CA PHE A 188 10.47 12.42 4.79
C PHE A 188 10.30 13.93 4.76
N TYR A 189 9.81 14.49 3.65
CA TYR A 189 9.43 15.89 3.61
C TYR A 189 8.26 16.17 4.56
N GLU A 190 7.28 15.26 4.64
CA GLU A 190 6.10 15.39 5.50
C GLU A 190 6.30 14.78 6.90
N TRP A 191 7.55 14.81 7.39
CA TRP A 191 7.95 14.27 8.69
C TRP A 191 7.06 14.80 9.82
N GLY A 192 6.35 13.91 10.50
CA GLY A 192 5.47 14.22 11.64
C GLY A 192 3.96 14.22 11.33
N SER A 193 3.53 14.15 10.07
CA SER A 193 2.11 13.99 9.75
C SER A 193 1.72 12.51 9.74
N HIS A 194 1.06 12.08 10.82
CA HIS A 194 0.47 10.73 10.92
C HIS A 194 -0.46 10.42 9.74
N ARG A 195 -1.22 11.41 9.27
CA ARG A 195 -2.15 11.22 8.15
C ARG A 195 -1.39 10.95 6.84
N TYR A 196 -0.37 11.75 6.53
CA TYR A 196 0.35 11.59 5.26
C TYR A 196 1.21 10.34 5.21
N GLN A 197 1.83 9.94 6.32
CA GLN A 197 2.51 8.64 6.38
C GLN A 197 1.55 7.46 6.14
N LEU A 198 0.32 7.53 6.66
CA LEU A 198 -0.67 6.46 6.44
C LEU A 198 -1.00 6.37 4.95
N HIS A 199 -1.22 7.52 4.31
CA HIS A 199 -1.48 7.55 2.89
C HIS A 199 -0.29 7.12 2.04
N TYR A 200 0.92 7.52 2.41
CA TYR A 200 2.16 7.11 1.77
C TYR A 200 2.36 5.59 1.80
N SER A 201 1.80 4.92 2.81
CA SER A 201 1.87 3.46 2.95
C SER A 201 1.08 2.70 1.86
N ASN A 202 0.00 3.26 1.34
CA ASN A 202 -0.86 2.60 0.36
C ASN A 202 -0.11 2.21 -0.94
N PRO A 203 0.57 3.13 -1.64
CA PRO A 203 1.34 2.75 -2.81
C PRO A 203 2.53 1.85 -2.49
N LEU A 204 3.13 1.93 -1.29
CA LEU A 204 4.19 1.00 -0.89
C LEU A 204 3.70 -0.45 -0.81
N LEU A 205 2.49 -0.68 -0.26
CA LEU A 205 1.89 -2.01 -0.22
C LEU A 205 1.64 -2.58 -1.62
N VAL A 206 1.11 -1.75 -2.54
CA VAL A 206 0.92 -2.15 -3.94
C VAL A 206 2.25 -2.46 -4.60
N LEU A 207 3.25 -1.59 -4.44
CA LEU A 207 4.55 -1.75 -5.08
C LEU A 207 5.31 -2.94 -4.53
N ALA A 208 5.32 -3.18 -3.23
CA ALA A 208 5.99 -4.31 -2.60
C ALA A 208 5.53 -5.64 -3.18
N GLU A 209 4.23 -5.80 -3.38
CA GLU A 209 3.62 -7.05 -3.81
C GLU A 209 3.60 -7.20 -5.35
N TYR A 210 3.29 -6.11 -6.07
CA TYR A 210 2.92 -6.19 -7.50
C TYR A 210 3.82 -5.42 -8.46
N ALA A 211 4.79 -4.60 -7.98
CA ALA A 211 5.61 -3.82 -8.93
C ALA A 211 6.31 -4.76 -9.92
N PRO A 212 6.34 -4.46 -11.23
CA PRO A 212 6.97 -5.33 -12.22
C PRO A 212 8.49 -5.53 -11.99
N ASP A 213 9.16 -4.50 -11.49
CA ASP A 213 10.60 -4.51 -11.21
C ASP A 213 10.89 -4.98 -9.77
N ALA A 214 11.77 -5.99 -9.64
CA ALA A 214 12.10 -6.60 -8.35
C ALA A 214 12.82 -5.66 -7.38
N SER A 215 13.62 -4.72 -7.88
CA SER A 215 14.30 -3.74 -7.04
C SER A 215 13.32 -2.69 -6.50
N VAL A 216 12.30 -2.34 -7.28
CA VAL A 216 11.18 -1.49 -6.80
C VAL A 216 10.40 -2.21 -5.71
N ARG A 217 10.06 -3.49 -5.88
CA ARG A 217 9.40 -4.30 -4.82
C ARG A 217 10.19 -4.25 -3.52
N LYS A 218 11.49 -4.60 -3.59
CA LYS A 218 12.36 -4.62 -2.41
C LYS A 218 12.48 -3.24 -1.74
N ALA A 219 12.64 -2.18 -2.53
CA ALA A 219 12.75 -0.83 -1.99
C ALA A 219 11.45 -0.36 -1.32
N ALA A 220 10.29 -0.74 -1.87
CA ALA A 220 9.00 -0.45 -1.26
C ALA A 220 8.79 -1.20 0.06
N GLU A 221 9.18 -2.48 0.14
CA GLU A 221 9.18 -3.25 1.39
C GLU A 221 10.08 -2.63 2.46
N ASP A 222 11.34 -2.31 2.10
CA ASP A 222 12.30 -1.70 3.03
C ASP A 222 11.79 -0.37 3.55
N LEU A 223 11.23 0.45 2.67
CA LEU A 223 10.71 1.75 3.05
C LEU A 223 9.45 1.64 3.93
N PHE A 224 8.57 0.68 3.65
CA PHE A 224 7.41 0.41 4.49
C PHE A 224 7.85 -0.03 5.90
N ASN A 225 8.83 -0.93 6.00
CA ASN A 225 9.41 -1.37 7.28
C ASN A 225 10.06 -0.21 8.04
N LEU A 226 10.84 0.64 7.36
CA LEU A 226 11.45 1.82 7.96
C LEU A 226 10.37 2.77 8.52
N MET A 227 9.33 3.07 7.73
CA MET A 227 8.23 3.94 8.15
C MET A 227 7.49 3.37 9.38
N LEU A 228 7.27 2.05 9.45
CA LEU A 228 6.70 1.42 10.65
C LEU A 228 7.62 1.55 11.87
N ALA A 229 8.93 1.35 11.69
CA ALA A 229 9.91 1.52 12.75
C ALA A 229 9.98 2.96 13.27
N GLU A 230 9.95 3.95 12.37
CA GLU A 230 9.88 5.36 12.72
C GLU A 230 8.60 5.70 13.51
N ARG A 231 7.45 5.14 13.12
CA ARG A 231 6.20 5.31 13.87
C ARG A 231 6.26 4.69 15.26
N ALA A 232 6.82 3.50 15.37
CA ALA A 232 7.02 2.86 16.66
C ALA A 232 7.98 3.69 17.54
N LEU A 233 9.02 4.29 16.95
CA LEU A 233 9.92 5.18 17.68
C LEU A 233 9.20 6.47 18.14
N MET A 234 8.41 7.09 17.27
CA MET A 234 7.64 8.29 17.61
C MET A 234 6.67 8.06 18.77
N SER A 235 6.03 6.89 18.83
CA SER A 235 5.11 6.58 19.93
C SER A 235 5.81 6.39 21.27
N VAL A 236 7.09 5.99 21.29
CA VAL A 236 7.91 5.83 22.50
C VAL A 236 8.33 7.18 23.09
N VAL A 237 8.50 8.20 22.25
CA VAL A 237 8.87 9.56 22.71
C VAL A 237 7.65 10.34 23.27
N GLY A 238 6.44 9.76 23.15
CA GLY A 238 5.18 10.34 23.61
C GLY A 238 4.42 11.06 22.48
N TRP A 239 3.09 11.00 22.54
CA TRP A 239 2.23 11.79 21.65
C TRP A 239 2.35 13.26 22.07
N VAL A 240 3.04 14.07 21.27
CA VAL A 240 3.04 15.53 21.41
C VAL A 240 2.07 16.15 20.42
#